data_AF-A0P0X7-F1
#
_entry.id   AF-A0P0X7-F1
#
_cell.length_a   1.000
_cell.length_b   1.000
_cell.length_c   1.000
_cell.angle_alpha   90.00
_cell.angle_beta   90.00
_cell.angle_gamma   90.00
#
_symmetry.space_group_name_H-M   'P 1'
#
loop_
_entity.id
_entity.type
_entity.pdbx_description
1 polymer ?
#
loop_
_entity_poly.entity_id
_entity_poly.type
_entity_poly.pdbx_seq_one_letter_code
_entity_poly.pdbx_strand_id
1 'polypeptide(L)'
;MPFKHHASRRHKIAKSKHRVTNWAEQNESLRRRGDVTIWVDESVAHLLGRGAHTGKRGRPGTYSDLAITACLELRTVFHLALRQTQGFVRSLFQRDCKLLTGLSAGRSL
;
A
#
# COMPACT_ATOMS: atom_id res chain seq x y z
N MET A 1 14.71 -26.05 -15.34
CA MET A 1 13.59 -26.03 -14.37
C MET A 1 14.01 -26.76 -13.09
N PRO A 2 13.99 -26.14 -11.90
CA PRO A 2 14.75 -26.61 -10.73
C PRO A 2 14.11 -27.75 -9.91
N PHE A 3 12.91 -28.23 -10.26
CA PHE A 3 12.11 -29.09 -9.37
C PHE A 3 11.78 -30.48 -9.94
N LYS A 4 12.55 -31.01 -10.90
CA LYS A 4 12.26 -32.32 -11.53
C LYS A 4 12.66 -33.53 -10.67
N HIS A 5 13.63 -33.39 -9.76
CA HIS A 5 14.22 -34.52 -9.03
C HIS A 5 13.26 -35.26 -8.06
N HIS A 6 12.13 -34.65 -7.70
CA HIS A 6 11.13 -35.24 -6.79
C HIS A 6 9.78 -35.54 -7.45
N ALA A 7 9.66 -35.40 -8.77
CA ALA A 7 8.39 -35.60 -9.48
C ALA A 7 7.81 -37.01 -9.27
N SER A 8 8.66 -38.04 -9.32
CA SER A 8 8.25 -39.43 -9.12
C SER A 8 7.85 -39.74 -7.67
N ARG A 9 8.23 -38.93 -6.68
CA ARG A 9 7.92 -39.13 -5.25
C ARG A 9 6.82 -38.21 -4.72
N ARG A 10 6.32 -37.30 -5.56
CA ARG A 10 5.34 -36.27 -5.17
C ARG A 10 4.00 -36.85 -4.71
N HIS A 11 3.64 -38.04 -5.20
CA HIS A 11 2.43 -38.76 -4.79
C HIS A 11 2.53 -39.35 -3.38
N LYS A 12 3.74 -39.47 -2.80
CA LYS A 12 3.96 -39.95 -1.43
C LYS A 12 3.81 -38.85 -0.39
N ILE A 13 3.87 -37.58 -0.80
CA ILE A 13 3.64 -36.44 0.07
C ILE A 13 2.14 -36.24 0.17
N ALA A 14 1.57 -36.56 1.34
CA ALA A 14 0.15 -36.30 1.61
C ALA A 14 -0.12 -34.81 1.44
N LYS A 15 -1.02 -34.46 0.51
CA LYS A 15 -1.47 -33.07 0.34
C LYS A 15 -2.30 -32.71 1.57
N SER A 16 -1.96 -31.60 2.25
CA SER A 16 -2.85 -31.10 3.29
C SER A 16 -4.19 -30.70 2.66
N LYS A 17 -5.28 -31.30 3.14
CA LYS A 17 -6.64 -30.91 2.75
C LYS A 17 -7.13 -29.87 3.74
N HIS A 18 -6.86 -28.60 3.47
CA HIS A 18 -7.44 -27.51 4.23
C HIS A 18 -8.81 -27.16 3.63
N ARG A 19 -9.88 -27.35 4.41
CA ARG A 19 -11.22 -26.91 4.04
C ARG A 19 -11.45 -25.55 4.67
N VAL A 20 -11.69 -24.53 3.84
CA VAL A 20 -12.08 -23.20 4.31
C VAL A 20 -13.49 -23.29 4.87
N THR A 21 -13.64 -23.31 6.19
CA THR A 21 -14.92 -23.37 6.89
C THR A 21 -15.53 -21.99 7.11
N ASN A 22 -14.71 -20.95 7.21
CA ASN A 22 -15.13 -19.56 7.38
C ASN A 22 -14.45 -18.68 6.31
N TRP A 23 -15.18 -18.40 5.24
CA TRP A 23 -14.68 -17.58 4.13
C TRP A 23 -14.31 -16.14 4.56
N ALA A 24 -15.07 -15.56 5.50
CA ALA A 24 -14.84 -14.19 5.95
C ALA A 24 -13.53 -14.06 6.74
N GLU A 25 -13.30 -14.95 7.70
CA GLU A 25 -12.08 -14.99 8.50
C GLU A 25 -10.84 -15.26 7.65
N GLN A 26 -10.95 -16.18 6.69
CA GLN A 26 -9.86 -16.44 5.76
C GLN A 26 -9.56 -15.19 4.92
N ASN A 27 -10.58 -14.51 4.39
CA ASN A 27 -10.40 -13.32 3.58
C ASN A 27 -9.75 -12.18 4.40
N GLU A 28 -10.15 -11.98 5.66
CA GLU A 28 -9.47 -11.04 6.55
C GLU A 28 -8.01 -11.42 6.78
N SER A 29 -7.70 -12.70 6.97
CA SER A 29 -6.32 -13.15 7.10
C SER A 29 -5.49 -12.87 5.83
N LEU A 30 -6.10 -12.98 4.64
CA LEU A 30 -5.46 -12.64 3.37
C LEU A 30 -5.24 -11.13 3.23
N ARG A 31 -6.23 -10.31 3.64
CA ARG A 31 -6.11 -8.85 3.68
C ARG A 31 -4.98 -8.41 4.60
N ARG A 32 -4.91 -8.96 5.82
CA ARG A 32 -3.85 -8.67 6.79
C ARG A 32 -2.45 -9.02 6.29
N ARG A 33 -2.30 -10.07 5.47
CA ARG A 33 -1.01 -10.43 4.86
C ARG A 33 -0.52 -9.40 3.84
N GLY A 34 -1.44 -8.69 3.19
CA GLY A 34 -1.14 -7.63 2.24
C GLY A 34 -1.29 -6.23 2.81
N ASP A 35 -1.54 -6.10 4.11
CA ASP A 35 -1.67 -4.81 4.77
C ASP A 35 -0.27 -4.24 5.06
N VAL A 36 -0.07 -2.98 4.73
CA VAL A 36 1.23 -2.32 4.80
C VAL A 36 1.08 -1.04 5.59
N THR A 37 1.81 -0.94 6.70
CA THR A 37 1.94 0.29 7.50
C THR A 37 3.25 0.97 7.15
N ILE A 38 3.19 2.25 6.79
CA ILE A 38 4.36 3.05 6.41
C ILE A 38 4.48 4.21 7.39
N TRP A 39 5.66 4.38 7.97
CA TRP A 39 6.00 5.55 8.76
C TRP A 39 6.56 6.62 7.82
N VAL A 40 5.90 7.76 7.75
CA VAL A 40 6.28 8.88 6.89
C VAL A 40 6.48 10.09 7.78
N ASP A 41 7.58 10.82 7.55
CA ASP A 41 7.80 12.08 8.24
C ASP A 41 6.67 13.09 7.92
N GLU A 42 6.24 13.85 8.92
CA GLU A 42 5.09 14.75 8.77
C GLU A 42 5.32 15.82 7.69
N SER A 43 6.56 16.27 7.50
CA SER A 43 6.91 17.20 6.42
C SER A 43 6.68 16.58 5.03
N VAL A 44 6.95 15.28 4.87
CA VAL A 44 6.71 14.54 3.63
C VAL A 44 5.21 14.31 3.42
N ALA A 45 4.46 14.03 4.49
CA ALA A 45 3.02 13.82 4.42
C ALA A 45 2.27 15.07 3.93
N HIS A 46 2.63 16.25 4.42
CA HIS A 46 2.06 17.52 3.96
C HIS A 46 2.42 17.84 2.50
N LEU A 47 3.63 17.50 2.06
CA LEU A 47 4.11 17.80 0.70
C LEU A 47 3.59 16.82 -0.36
N LEU A 48 3.27 15.59 0.03
CA LEU A 48 2.60 14.60 -0.82
C LEU A 48 1.08 14.82 -0.87
N GLY A 49 0.51 15.48 0.14
CA GLY A 49 -0.86 15.97 0.14
C GLY A 49 -1.07 17.03 -0.95
N ARG A 50 -1.90 16.70 -1.96
CA ARG A 50 -2.30 17.54 -3.11
C ARG A 50 -1.44 18.81 -3.27
N GLY A 51 -0.29 18.69 -3.93
CA GLY A 51 0.56 19.84 -4.25
C GLY A 51 -0.25 21.00 -4.80
N ALA A 52 0.08 22.23 -4.39
CA ALA A 52 -0.70 23.44 -4.63
C ALA A 52 -1.21 23.48 -6.08
N HIS A 53 -2.50 23.15 -6.25
CA HIS A 53 -3.11 23.15 -7.57
C HIS A 53 -3.20 24.60 -8.02
N THR A 54 -2.46 24.97 -9.06
CA THR A 54 -2.38 26.37 -9.52
C THR A 54 -3.68 26.85 -10.19
N GLY A 55 -4.78 26.10 -10.09
CA GLY A 55 -6.12 26.42 -10.60
C GLY A 55 -6.27 26.43 -12.11
N LYS A 56 -5.17 26.44 -12.88
CA LYS A 56 -5.19 26.52 -14.34
C LYS A 56 -5.36 25.15 -14.97
N ARG A 57 -6.35 25.03 -15.87
CA ARG A 57 -6.64 23.81 -16.62
C ARG A 57 -5.38 23.34 -17.37
N GLY A 58 -4.98 22.09 -17.16
CA GLY A 58 -3.85 21.46 -17.85
C GLY A 58 -2.47 21.68 -17.22
N ARG A 59 -2.31 22.55 -16.22
CA ARG A 59 -1.03 22.70 -15.53
C ARG A 59 -0.89 21.65 -14.42
N PRO A 60 0.16 20.80 -14.43
CA PRO A 60 0.42 19.89 -13.32
C PRO A 60 0.71 20.68 -12.04
N GLY A 61 0.27 20.16 -10.90
CA GLY A 61 0.59 20.75 -9.59
C GLY A 61 2.10 20.72 -9.33
N THR A 62 2.58 21.69 -8.56
CA THR A 62 3.99 21.73 -8.16
C THR A 62 4.20 20.79 -6.97
N TYR A 63 5.20 19.91 -7.06
CA TYR A 63 5.64 19.04 -5.97
C TYR A 63 6.97 19.55 -5.42
N SER A 64 7.22 19.34 -4.14
CA SER A 64 8.53 19.63 -3.54
C SER A 64 9.55 18.54 -3.91
N ASP A 65 10.84 18.89 -3.86
CA ASP A 65 11.92 17.94 -4.10
C ASP A 65 11.90 16.77 -3.10
N LEU A 66 11.51 17.05 -1.85
CA LEU A 66 11.33 16.04 -0.81
C LEU A 66 10.23 15.03 -1.18
N ALA A 67 9.10 15.51 -1.70
CA ALA A 67 8.00 14.67 -2.15
C ALA A 67 8.38 13.81 -3.36
N ILE A 68 9.15 14.36 -4.30
CA ILE A 68 9.66 13.62 -5.46
C ILE A 68 10.62 12.52 -5.00
N THR A 69 11.55 12.85 -4.09
CA THR A 69 12.53 11.90 -3.55
C THR A 69 11.83 10.74 -2.83
N ALA A 70 10.90 11.04 -1.92
CA ALA A 70 10.11 10.03 -1.22
C ALA A 70 9.33 9.12 -2.19
N CYS A 71 8.73 9.68 -3.25
CA CYS A 71 8.07 8.88 -4.28
C CYS A 71 9.05 7.93 -5.01
N LEU A 72 10.26 8.40 -5.30
CA LEU A 72 11.28 7.59 -5.96
C LEU A 72 11.80 6.49 -5.03
N GLU A 73 11.97 6.76 -3.74
CA GLU A 73 12.34 5.74 -2.75
C GLU A 73 11.28 4.64 -2.66
N LEU A 74 10.00 5.01 -2.52
CA LEU A 74 8.89 4.06 -2.53
C LEU A 74 8.86 3.23 -3.82
N ARG A 75 9.13 3.85 -4.97
CA ARG A 75 9.25 3.14 -6.24
C ARG A 75 10.36 2.08 -6.19
N THR A 76 11.53 2.42 -5.65
CA THR A 76 12.67 1.50 -5.58
C THR A 76 12.44 0.35 -4.60
N VAL A 77 11.91 0.63 -3.41
CA VAL A 77 11.67 -0.36 -2.35
C VAL A 77 10.59 -1.37 -2.76
N PHE A 78 9.49 -0.89 -3.36
CA PHE A 78 8.39 -1.76 -3.80
C PHE A 78 8.54 -2.24 -5.24
N HIS A 79 9.63 -1.88 -5.93
CA HIS A 79 9.89 -2.21 -7.33
C HIS A 79 8.72 -1.89 -8.28
N LEU A 80 8.06 -0.74 -8.06
CA LEU A 80 6.88 -0.34 -8.82
C LEU A 80 7.25 0.41 -10.11
N ALA A 81 6.38 0.34 -11.12
CA ALA A 81 6.44 1.27 -12.25
C ALA A 81 6.00 2.67 -11.81
N LEU A 82 6.48 3.74 -12.47
CA LEU A 82 6.17 5.13 -12.08
C LEU A 82 4.66 5.41 -11.94
N ARG A 83 3.84 4.89 -12.86
CA ARG A 83 2.38 5.03 -12.82
C ARG A 83 1.75 4.27 -11.65
N GLN A 84 2.31 3.12 -11.28
CA GLN A 84 1.84 2.36 -10.12
C GLN A 84 2.22 3.06 -8.82
N THR A 85 3.45 3.59 -8.71
CA THR A 85 3.87 4.40 -7.55
C THR A 85 2.94 5.60 -7.34
N GLN A 86 2.59 6.32 -8.42
CA GLN A 86 1.67 7.44 -8.34
C GLN A 86 0.29 7.04 -7.79
N GLY A 87 -0.25 5.91 -8.24
CA GLY A 87 -1.51 5.36 -7.73
C GLY A 87 -1.40 4.89 -6.28
N PHE A 88 -0.30 4.22 -5.94
CA PHE A 88 0.00 3.72 -4.59
C PHE A 88 0.07 4.87 -3.58
N VAL A 89 0.91 5.88 -3.84
CA VAL A 89 1.03 7.09 -3.03
C VAL A 89 -0.34 7.77 -2.87
N ARG A 90 -1.09 7.95 -3.97
CA ARG A 90 -2.44 8.52 -3.89
C ARG A 90 -3.38 7.70 -3.00
N SER A 91 -3.26 6.38 -3.02
CA SER A 91 -4.11 5.49 -2.21
C SER A 91 -3.80 5.55 -0.71
N LEU A 92 -2.53 5.74 -0.33
CA LEU A 92 -2.10 5.93 1.06
C LEU A 92 -2.76 7.20 1.64
N PHE A 93 -2.54 8.33 0.98
CA PHE A 93 -3.07 9.63 1.44
C PHE A 93 -4.59 9.78 1.30
N GLN A 94 -5.25 8.97 0.47
CA GLN A 94 -6.71 8.92 0.42
C GLN A 94 -7.31 8.09 1.57
N ARG A 95 -6.58 7.10 2.10
CA ARG A 95 -7.00 6.28 3.24
C ARG A 95 -6.78 6.99 4.58
N ASP A 96 -5.65 7.69 4.75
CA ASP A 96 -5.36 8.40 6.00
C ASP A 96 -6.32 9.57 6.27
N CYS A 97 -6.88 10.18 5.21
CA CYS A 97 -7.93 11.19 5.32
C CYS A 97 -9.25 10.64 5.91
N LYS A 98 -9.45 9.31 5.93
CA LYS A 98 -10.59 8.65 6.59
C LYS A 98 -10.31 8.20 8.03
N LEU A 99 -9.05 8.01 8.42
CA LEU A 99 -8.69 7.55 9.78
C LEU A 99 -8.49 8.71 10.75
N LEU A 100 -8.00 9.86 10.29
CA LEU A 100 -7.80 11.03 11.17
C LEU A 100 -9.06 11.88 11.36
N THR A 101 -10.05 11.77 10.48
CA THR A 101 -11.35 12.47 10.63
C THR A 101 -12.31 11.78 11.61
N GLY A 102 -11.97 10.58 12.09
CA GLY A 102 -12.77 9.84 13.08
C GLY A 102 -12.26 9.93 14.53
N LEU A 103 -11.11 10.57 14.78
CA LEU A 103 -10.49 10.60 16.12
C LEU A 103 -10.50 11.99 16.79
N SER A 104 -11.21 12.99 16.24
CA SER A 104 -11.31 14.34 16.82
C SER A 104 -12.70 14.72 17.34
N ALA A 105 -13.62 13.78 17.50
CA ALA A 105 -14.93 14.01 18.11
C ALA A 105 -15.05 13.23 19.43
N GLY A 106 -14.40 13.72 20.48
CA GLY A 106 -14.58 13.16 21.82
C GLY A 106 -13.39 13.26 22.75
N ARG A 107 -12.93 14.48 23.04
CA ARG A 107 -12.25 14.79 24.31
C ARG A 107 -12.17 16.29 24.53
N SER A 108 -13.30 16.85 24.95
CA SER A 108 -13.32 18.07 25.74
C SER A 108 -13.74 17.65 27.15
N LEU A 109 -12.80 17.75 28.09
CA LEU A 109 -13.12 17.94 29.51
C LEU A 109 -13.65 19.37 29.68
#